data_AF-A0A926JVI7-F1
#
_entry.id   AF-A0A926JVI7-F1
#
_cell.length_a   1.000
_cell.length_b   1.000
_cell.length_c   1.000
_cell.angle_alpha   90.00
_cell.angle_beta   90.00
_cell.angle_gamma   90.00
#
_symmetry.space_group_name_H-M   'P 1'
#
loop_
_entity.id
_entity.type
_entity.pdbx_description
1 polymer ?
#
loop_
_entity_poly.entity_id
_entity_poly.type
_entity_poly.pdbx_seq_one_letter_code
_entity_poly.pdbx_strand_id
1 'polypeptide(L)'
;MTTTRILYLILLAVCTVSCEYNVEEEDMEEISCDPGISFSTTVRPIIDNNCIQCHNGSVHPLDFRNFSTVKDNAEKIRELTEAGIMPKQGSLTSEEIALIGCWVDNGAADN
;
A
#
# COMPACT_ATOMS: atom_id res chain seq x y z
N MET A 1 60.88 10.95 -7.01
CA MET A 1 60.05 9.72 -6.90
C MET A 1 59.11 9.71 -5.69
N THR A 2 59.11 10.74 -4.84
CA THR A 2 58.28 10.82 -3.63
C THR A 2 56.99 11.63 -3.82
N THR A 3 56.99 12.62 -4.72
CA THR A 3 55.83 13.48 -5.01
C THR A 3 54.66 12.74 -5.70
N THR A 4 54.95 11.79 -6.59
CA THR A 4 53.92 10.96 -7.25
C THR A 4 53.19 10.04 -6.27
N ARG A 5 53.87 9.60 -5.20
CA ARG A 5 53.28 8.78 -4.13
C ARG A 5 52.39 9.61 -3.20
N ILE A 6 52.78 10.86 -2.94
CA ILE A 6 51.97 11.81 -2.15
C ILE A 6 50.69 12.18 -2.91
N LEU A 7 50.77 12.36 -4.24
CA LEU A 7 49.58 12.61 -5.09
C LEU A 7 48.61 11.41 -5.10
N TYR A 8 49.13 10.18 -5.09
CA TYR A 8 48.33 8.95 -5.09
C TYR A 8 47.60 8.72 -3.75
N LEU A 9 48.22 9.13 -2.64
CA LEU A 9 47.61 9.04 -1.31
C LEU A 9 46.47 10.06 -1.11
N ILE A 10 46.51 11.20 -1.80
CA ILE A 10 45.44 12.22 -1.78
C ILE A 10 44.26 11.79 -2.67
N LEU A 11 44.52 11.10 -3.79
CA LEU A 11 43.48 10.61 -4.70
C LEU A 11 42.64 9.47 -4.10
N LEU A 12 43.21 8.68 -3.19
CA LEU A 12 42.51 7.57 -2.51
C LEU A 12 41.59 8.04 -1.37
N ALA A 13 41.76 9.26 -0.88
CA ALA A 13 41.02 9.82 0.26
C ALA A 13 39.67 10.47 -0.13
N VAL A 14 39.41 10.67 -1.43
CA VAL A 14 38.24 11.41 -1.92
C VAL A 14 37.00 10.51 -2.14
N CYS A 15 37.14 9.19 -2.04
CA CYS A 15 36.04 8.24 -2.25
C CYS A 15 35.21 7.91 -1.00
N THR A 16 35.47 8.52 0.16
CA THR A 16 34.69 8.26 1.39
C THR A 16 33.56 9.25 1.61
N VAL A 17 33.21 10.07 0.61
CA VAL A 17 31.89 10.73 0.58
C VAL A 17 30.87 9.63 0.25
N SER A 18 30.61 8.78 1.25
CA SER A 18 29.46 7.90 1.26
C SER A 18 28.23 8.80 1.24
N CYS A 19 27.35 8.58 0.26
CA CYS A 19 26.02 9.17 0.24
C CYS A 19 25.31 8.77 1.54
N GLU A 20 25.09 9.72 2.44
CA GLU A 20 24.12 9.54 3.50
C GLU A 20 22.74 9.72 2.86
N TYR A 21 22.09 8.60 2.57
CA TYR A 21 20.69 8.59 2.20
C TYR A 21 19.93 8.69 3.51
N ASN A 22 19.58 9.91 3.92
CA ASN A 22 18.67 10.12 5.04
C ASN A 22 17.32 9.55 4.63
N VAL A 23 17.05 8.29 5.00
CA VAL A 23 15.68 7.78 5.06
C VAL A 23 15.07 8.49 6.26
N GLU A 24 14.24 9.49 5.99
CA GLU A 24 13.35 10.02 7.02
C GLU A 24 12.45 8.84 7.42
N GLU A 25 12.58 8.39 8.66
CA GLU A 25 11.72 7.36 9.21
C GLU A 25 10.35 8.03 9.39
N GLU A 26 9.51 7.91 8.36
CA GLU A 26 8.09 8.21 8.47
C GLU A 26 7.55 7.30 9.57
N ASP A 27 7.24 7.92 10.72
CA ASP A 27 6.63 7.28 11.88
C ASP A 27 5.42 6.50 11.37
N MET A 28 5.54 5.17 11.29
CA MET A 28 4.42 4.30 10.97
C MET A 28 3.46 4.43 12.14
N GLU A 29 2.51 5.37 12.05
CA GLU A 29 1.35 5.37 12.92
C GLU A 29 0.67 4.02 12.73
N GLU A 30 0.82 3.15 13.72
CA GLU A 30 0.07 1.90 13.84
C GLU A 30 -1.41 2.27 13.77
N ILE A 31 -2.02 2.05 12.61
CA ILE A 31 -3.47 2.23 12.43
C ILE A 31 -4.14 1.19 13.33
N SER A 32 -4.54 1.63 14.51
CA SER A 32 -5.35 0.82 15.41
C SER A 32 -6.67 0.52 14.71
N CYS A 33 -6.95 -0.77 14.49
CA CYS A 33 -8.17 -1.21 13.84
C CYS A 33 -9.39 -0.82 14.70
N ASP A 34 -10.08 0.24 14.30
CA ASP A 34 -11.28 0.73 14.97
C ASP A 34 -12.45 -0.25 14.71
N PRO A 35 -13.08 -0.82 15.76
CA PRO A 35 -14.26 -1.68 15.60
C PRO A 35 -15.46 -0.96 14.96
N GLY A 36 -15.44 0.37 14.90
CA GLY A 36 -16.44 1.20 14.21
C GLY A 36 -16.28 1.29 12.69
N ILE A 37 -15.22 0.73 12.11
CA ILE A 37 -15.02 0.73 10.66
C ILE A 37 -16.14 -0.07 9.98
N SER A 38 -16.88 0.62 9.11
CA SER A 38 -17.96 0.03 8.33
C SER A 38 -17.71 0.12 6.83
N PHE A 39 -18.39 -0.77 6.09
CA PHE A 39 -18.26 -0.80 4.65
C PHE A 39 -18.64 0.55 4.03
N SER A 40 -19.79 1.11 4.40
CA SER A 40 -20.38 2.27 3.73
C SER A 40 -19.56 3.55 3.87
N THR A 41 -18.96 3.79 5.04
CA THR A 41 -18.23 5.04 5.33
C THR A 41 -16.76 4.96 4.98
N THR A 42 -16.14 3.79 5.14
CA THR A 42 -14.69 3.65 5.11
C THR A 42 -14.22 2.89 3.88
N VAL A 43 -14.75 1.69 3.66
CA VAL A 43 -14.26 0.81 2.58
C VAL A 43 -14.88 1.19 1.22
N ARG A 44 -16.13 1.64 1.20
CA ARG A 44 -16.85 1.96 -0.04
C ARG A 44 -16.14 3.03 -0.87
N PRO A 45 -15.69 4.17 -0.31
CA PRO A 45 -14.91 5.15 -1.06
C PRO A 45 -13.64 4.56 -1.69
N ILE A 46 -12.94 3.66 -0.97
CA ILE A 46 -11.72 3.01 -1.47
C ILE A 46 -12.06 2.11 -2.67
N ILE A 47 -13.12 1.29 -2.56
CA ILE A 47 -13.60 0.44 -3.65
C ILE A 47 -14.01 1.25 -4.88
N ASP A 48 -14.70 2.37 -4.66
CA ASP A 48 -15.19 3.24 -5.74
C ASP A 48 -14.08 3.95 -6.50
N ASN A 49 -13.05 4.39 -5.78
CA ASN A 49 -11.93 5.09 -6.39
C ASN A 49 -10.97 4.13 -7.11
N ASN A 50 -10.76 2.93 -6.55
CA ASN A 50 -9.63 2.10 -6.94
C ASN A 50 -10.02 0.78 -7.65
N CYS A 51 -11.25 0.30 -7.53
CA CYS A 51 -11.59 -1.06 -7.97
C CYS A 51 -12.63 -1.12 -9.10
N ILE A 52 -13.67 -0.29 -9.06
CA ILE A 52 -14.83 -0.43 -9.97
C ILE A 52 -14.49 -0.13 -11.44
N GLN A 53 -13.35 0.50 -11.75
CA GLN A 53 -12.93 0.72 -13.13
C GLN A 53 -12.75 -0.61 -13.90
N CYS A 54 -12.31 -1.67 -13.20
CA CYS A 54 -12.24 -3.03 -13.75
C CYS A 54 -13.34 -3.94 -13.17
N HIS A 55 -13.67 -3.81 -11.89
CA HIS A 55 -14.65 -4.65 -11.20
C HIS A 55 -16.07 -4.08 -11.26
N ASN A 56 -16.60 -3.94 -12.48
CA ASN A 56 -17.93 -3.39 -12.78
C ASN A 56 -18.87 -4.40 -13.48
N GLY A 57 -18.54 -5.69 -13.47
CA GLY A 57 -19.33 -6.72 -14.15
C GLY A 57 -19.19 -6.74 -15.68
N SER A 58 -18.42 -5.84 -16.27
CA SER A 58 -18.15 -5.79 -17.72
C SER A 58 -16.70 -6.17 -18.02
N VAL A 59 -15.72 -5.41 -17.49
CA VAL A 59 -14.29 -5.70 -17.69
C VAL A 59 -13.87 -6.94 -16.89
N HIS A 60 -14.38 -7.06 -15.68
CA HIS A 60 -14.24 -8.24 -14.83
C HIS A 60 -15.63 -8.68 -14.34
N PRO A 61 -15.93 -10.00 -14.28
CA PRO A 61 -17.26 -10.49 -13.92
C PRO A 61 -17.69 -10.16 -12.49
N LEU A 62 -16.73 -10.02 -11.57
CA LEU A 62 -17.03 -9.51 -10.23
C LEU A 62 -17.41 -8.02 -10.32
N ASP A 63 -18.62 -7.70 -9.89
CA ASP A 63 -19.13 -6.34 -9.82
C ASP A 63 -19.12 -5.83 -8.38
N PHE A 64 -18.11 -5.02 -8.06
CA PHE A 64 -17.90 -4.44 -6.73
C PHE A 64 -18.76 -3.20 -6.47
N ARG A 65 -19.66 -2.81 -7.38
CA ARG A 65 -20.76 -1.87 -7.06
C ARG A 65 -21.78 -2.50 -6.12
N ASN A 66 -21.85 -3.83 -6.09
CA ASN A 66 -22.74 -4.58 -5.22
C ASN A 66 -22.01 -4.96 -3.93
N PHE A 67 -22.53 -4.51 -2.78
CA PHE A 67 -21.96 -4.82 -1.47
C PHE A 67 -21.80 -6.34 -1.24
N SER A 68 -22.81 -7.14 -1.58
CA SER A 68 -22.77 -8.60 -1.39
C SER A 68 -21.57 -9.22 -2.09
N THR A 69 -21.26 -8.81 -3.32
CA THR A 69 -20.08 -9.29 -4.06
C THR A 69 -18.78 -8.91 -3.34
N VAL A 70 -18.68 -7.69 -2.80
CA VAL A 70 -17.50 -7.24 -2.06
C VAL A 70 -17.35 -8.05 -0.78
N LYS A 71 -18.45 -8.22 -0.02
CA LYS A 71 -18.48 -9.01 1.21
C LYS A 71 -18.10 -10.47 0.98
N ASP A 72 -18.68 -11.11 -0.03
CA ASP A 72 -18.43 -12.53 -0.36
C ASP A 72 -16.98 -12.76 -0.81
N ASN A 73 -16.27 -11.71 -1.22
CA ASN A 73 -14.88 -11.76 -1.65
C ASN A 73 -13.92 -11.01 -0.71
N ALA A 74 -14.36 -10.61 0.48
CA ALA A 74 -13.64 -9.70 1.37
C ALA A 74 -12.21 -10.20 1.71
N GLU A 75 -12.08 -11.46 2.10
CA GLU A 75 -10.78 -12.11 2.36
C GLU A 75 -9.86 -12.08 1.14
N LYS A 76 -10.40 -12.33 -0.05
CA LYS A 76 -9.59 -12.33 -1.28
C LYS A 76 -9.19 -10.92 -1.68
N ILE A 77 -10.07 -9.95 -1.47
CA ILE A 77 -9.76 -8.52 -1.68
C ILE A 77 -8.59 -8.14 -0.80
N ARG A 78 -8.68 -8.40 0.52
CA ARG A 78 -7.61 -8.16 1.49
C ARG A 78 -6.29 -8.81 1.05
N GLU A 79 -6.29 -10.11 0.76
CA GLU A 79 -5.07 -10.85 0.36
C GLU A 79 -4.39 -10.20 -0.86
N LEU A 80 -5.17 -9.82 -1.87
CA LEU A 80 -4.62 -9.27 -3.10
C LEU A 80 -4.17 -7.81 -2.94
N THR A 81 -4.82 -7.03 -2.07
CA THR A 81 -4.41 -5.65 -1.78
C THR A 81 -3.18 -5.60 -0.90
N GLU A 82 -3.08 -6.45 0.14
CA GLU A 82 -1.89 -6.58 0.98
C GLU A 82 -0.67 -7.05 0.18
N ALA A 83 -0.88 -7.96 -0.78
CA ALA A 83 0.17 -8.42 -1.68
C ALA A 83 0.55 -7.40 -2.79
N GLY A 84 -0.15 -6.26 -2.89
CA GLY A 84 0.06 -5.28 -3.96
C GLY A 84 -0.27 -5.81 -5.36
N ILE A 85 -1.05 -6.89 -5.46
CA ILE A 85 -1.47 -7.51 -6.73
C ILE A 85 -2.63 -6.75 -7.36
N MET A 86 -3.48 -6.17 -6.51
CA MET A 86 -4.60 -5.30 -6.87
C MET A 86 -4.48 -3.95 -6.17
N PRO A 87 -4.87 -2.85 -6.84
CA PRO A 87 -5.39 -2.80 -8.21
C PRO A 87 -4.29 -3.03 -9.28
N LYS A 88 -4.67 -3.48 -10.48
CA LYS A 88 -3.72 -3.65 -11.61
C LYS A 88 -3.23 -2.35 -12.21
N GLN A 89 -4.01 -1.29 -12.02
CA GLN A 89 -3.71 0.05 -12.48
C GLN A 89 -3.90 0.98 -11.29
N GLY A 90 -2.90 1.80 -10.98
CA GLY A 90 -2.85 2.56 -9.73
C GLY A 90 -2.28 1.75 -8.57
N SER A 91 -2.44 2.28 -7.37
CA SER A 91 -1.98 1.70 -6.12
C SER A 91 -2.86 2.18 -4.97
N LEU A 92 -3.01 1.34 -3.96
CA LEU A 92 -3.58 1.76 -2.68
C LEU A 92 -2.48 2.35 -1.79
N THR A 93 -2.83 3.29 -0.92
CA THR A 93 -1.96 3.70 0.17
C THR A 93 -1.89 2.60 1.24
N SER A 94 -0.86 2.63 2.09
CA SER A 94 -0.76 1.72 3.24
C SER A 94 -1.96 1.87 4.18
N GLU A 95 -2.48 3.09 4.32
CA GLU A 95 -3.70 3.37 5.10
C GLU A 95 -4.94 2.71 4.49
N GLU A 96 -5.15 2.83 3.18
CA GLU A 96 -6.28 2.18 2.50
C GLU A 96 -6.21 0.64 2.63
N ILE A 97 -5.02 0.06 2.52
CA ILE A 97 -4.80 -1.38 2.72
C ILE A 97 -5.16 -1.77 4.17
N ALA A 98 -4.69 -1.00 5.16
CA ALA A 98 -4.99 -1.25 6.57
C ALA A 98 -6.49 -1.14 6.88
N LEU A 99 -7.18 -0.15 6.30
CA LEU A 99 -8.62 0.03 6.48
C LEU A 99 -9.43 -1.13 5.87
N ILE A 100 -9.02 -1.64 4.70
CA ILE A 100 -9.61 -2.85 4.12
C ILE A 100 -9.39 -4.04 5.06
N GLY A 101 -8.14 -4.27 5.49
CA GLY A 101 -7.81 -5.38 6.40
C GLY A 101 -8.62 -5.33 7.69
N CYS A 102 -8.68 -4.16 8.33
CA CYS A 102 -9.45 -3.96 9.55
C CYS A 102 -10.95 -4.23 9.38
N TRP A 103 -11.55 -3.78 8.27
CA TRP A 103 -12.94 -4.08 7.98
C TRP A 103 -13.20 -5.59 7.81
N VAL A 104 -12.26 -6.31 7.18
CA VAL A 104 -12.35 -7.78 7.05
C VAL A 104 -12.22 -8.45 8.42
N ASP A 105 -11.25 -8.04 9.25
CA ASP A 105 -11.04 -8.57 10.59
C ASP A 105 -12.25 -8.31 11.51
N ASN A 106 -12.97 -7.20 11.29
CA ASN A 106 -14.25 -6.86 11.95
C ASN A 106 -15.47 -7.62 11.39
N GLY A 107 -15.27 -8.59 10.50
CA GLY A 107 -16.31 -9.47 9.97
C GLY A 107 -17.03 -8.96 8.71
N ALA A 108 -16.42 -8.01 7.99
CA ALA A 108 -16.92 -7.49 6.71
C ALA A 108 -18.38 -7.00 6.78
N ALA A 109 -18.71 -6.27 7.84
CA ALA A 109 -20.08 -5.89 8.15
C ALA A 109 -20.53 -4.62 7.40
N ASP A 110 -21.85 -4.50 7.19
CA ASP A 110 -22.54 -3.35 6.62
C ASP A 110 -23.23 -2.61 7.75
N ASN A 111 -22.44 -1.88 8.55
CA ASN A 111 -22.90 -1.23 9.78
C ASN A 111 -23.13 0.26 9.57
#